data_AF-A0A2V7AFJ8-F1
#
_entry.id   AF-A0A2V7AFJ8-F1
#
_cell.length_a   1.000
_cell.length_b   1.000
_cell.length_c   1.000
_cell.angle_alpha   90.00
_cell.angle_beta   90.00
_cell.angle_gamma   90.00
#
_symmetry.space_group_name_H-M   'P 1'
#
loop_
_entity.id
_entity.type
_entity.pdbx_description
1 polymer ?
#
loop_
_entity_poly.entity_id
_entity_poly.type
_entity_poly.pdbx_seq_one_letter_code
_entity_poly.pdbx_strand_id
1 'polypeptide(L)'
;LVRRAPPLRRRAVELWWLGFGAVVTGYFAWHVVEMAWDAYRFGEKSIGQLPLPLWIPQSVMALGIVVLTVAFVDEFVRVLRCGTPSYPDDLETLEEEARPPAGAPGGER
;
A
#
# COMPACT_ATOMS: atom_id res chain seq x y z
N LEU A 1 -17.69 -1.13 15.25
CA LEU A 1 -17.31 -2.37 15.97
C LEU A 1 -15.83 -2.41 16.38
N VAL A 2 -14.88 -1.88 15.60
CA VAL A 2 -13.44 -1.81 15.98
C VAL A 2 -13.11 -0.64 16.94
N ARG A 3 -13.90 0.43 16.95
CA ARG A 3 -13.61 1.69 17.68
C ARG A 3 -13.72 1.66 19.22
N ARG A 4 -14.16 0.56 19.84
CA ARG A 4 -14.21 0.43 21.32
C ARG A 4 -13.15 -0.50 21.90
N ALA A 5 -12.23 -0.97 21.06
CA ALA A 5 -11.20 -1.88 21.48
C ALA A 5 -10.02 -1.06 22.06
N PRO A 6 -9.39 -1.50 23.17
CA PRO A 6 -8.22 -0.82 23.72
C PRO A 6 -7.16 -0.65 22.63
N PRO A 7 -6.28 0.38 22.71
CA PRO A 7 -5.33 0.75 21.64
C PRO A 7 -4.51 -0.44 21.12
N LEU A 8 -4.30 -1.45 21.96
CA LEU A 8 -3.69 -2.74 21.62
C LEU A 8 -4.43 -3.56 20.55
N ARG A 9 -5.77 -3.63 20.59
CA ARG A 9 -6.57 -4.43 19.63
C ARG A 9 -6.64 -3.76 18.26
N ARG A 10 -6.67 -2.42 18.20
CA ARG A 10 -6.59 -1.67 16.93
C ARG A 10 -5.23 -1.91 16.27
N ARG A 11 -4.13 -1.78 17.03
CA ARG A 11 -2.77 -2.06 16.56
C ARG A 11 -2.58 -3.50 16.08
N ALA A 12 -3.15 -4.47 16.77
CA ALA A 12 -3.05 -5.88 16.37
C ALA A 12 -3.73 -6.14 15.01
N VAL A 13 -4.90 -5.55 14.76
CA VAL A 13 -5.61 -5.67 13.47
C VAL A 13 -4.84 -4.97 12.35
N GLU A 14 -4.28 -3.79 12.62
CA GLU A 14 -3.49 -3.03 11.66
C GLU A 14 -2.20 -3.75 11.28
N LEU A 15 -1.45 -4.27 12.27
CA LEU A 15 -0.28 -5.12 12.04
C LEU A 15 -0.65 -6.38 11.26
N TRP A 16 -1.79 -7.00 11.56
CA TRP A 16 -2.21 -8.20 10.84
C TRP A 16 -2.47 -7.92 9.36
N TRP A 17 -3.16 -6.81 9.04
CA TRP A 17 -3.40 -6.42 7.65
C TRP A 17 -2.10 -6.04 6.93
N LEU A 18 -1.27 -5.18 7.54
CA LEU A 18 0.01 -4.78 6.95
C LEU A 18 0.94 -5.98 6.74
N GLY A 19 1.00 -6.89 7.72
CA GLY A 19 1.78 -8.11 7.64
C GLY A 19 1.27 -9.05 6.55
N PHE A 20 -0.05 -9.22 6.44
CA PHE A 20 -0.65 -10.01 5.36
C PHE A 20 -0.35 -9.40 3.98
N GLY A 21 -0.48 -8.08 3.83
CA GLY A 21 -0.12 -7.36 2.61
C GLY A 21 1.34 -7.54 2.22
N ALA A 22 2.27 -7.44 3.18
CA ALA A 22 3.70 -7.67 2.98
C ALA A 22 4.00 -9.10 2.51
N VAL A 23 3.36 -10.11 3.11
CA VAL A 23 3.56 -11.52 2.72
C VAL A 23 3.05 -11.79 1.32
N VAL A 24 1.83 -11.33 1.01
CA VAL A 24 1.23 -11.53 -0.32
C VAL A 24 2.07 -10.82 -1.39
N THR A 25 2.39 -9.55 -1.19
CA THR A 25 3.18 -8.78 -2.17
C THR A 25 4.59 -9.33 -2.33
N GLY A 26 5.23 -9.76 -1.25
CA GLY A 26 6.55 -10.42 -1.31
C GLY A 26 6.53 -11.73 -2.08
N TYR A 27 5.49 -12.56 -1.91
CA TYR A 27 5.30 -13.78 -2.71
C TYR A 27 5.12 -13.45 -4.20
N PHE A 28 4.30 -12.45 -4.52
CA PHE A 28 4.13 -11.98 -5.90
C PHE A 28 5.44 -11.42 -6.48
N ALA A 29 6.19 -10.65 -5.71
CA ALA A 29 7.47 -10.09 -6.13
C ALA A 29 8.43 -11.20 -6.55
N TRP A 30 8.53 -12.26 -5.73
CA TRP A 30 9.36 -13.43 -6.03
C TRP A 30 8.99 -14.06 -7.38
N HIS A 31 7.71 -14.40 -7.57
CA HIS A 31 7.25 -15.07 -8.79
C HIS A 31 7.36 -14.19 -10.04
N VAL A 32 7.09 -12.89 -9.94
CA VAL A 32 7.16 -12.00 -11.10
C VAL A 32 8.61 -11.73 -11.50
N VAL A 33 9.53 -11.63 -10.53
CA VAL A 33 10.96 -11.52 -10.81
C VAL A 33 11.47 -12.80 -11.47
N GLU A 34 11.08 -13.97 -10.97
CA GLU A 34 11.42 -15.27 -11.57
C GLU A 34 10.89 -15.37 -13.01
N MET A 35 9.63 -15.00 -13.25
CA MET A 35 9.04 -14.98 -14.58
C MET A 35 9.78 -14.03 -15.53
N ALA A 36 10.14 -12.83 -15.08
CA ALA A 36 10.90 -11.87 -15.88
C ALA A 36 12.31 -12.37 -16.20
N TRP A 37 12.95 -13.05 -15.24
CA TRP A 37 14.25 -13.68 -15.41
C TRP A 37 14.21 -14.83 -16.41
N ASP A 38 13.18 -15.67 -16.35
CA ASP A 38 12.98 -16.76 -17.30
C ASP A 38 12.71 -16.23 -18.70
N ALA A 39 11.84 -15.23 -18.84
CA ALA A 39 11.59 -14.58 -20.14
C ALA A 39 12.86 -13.96 -20.74
N TYR A 40 13.73 -13.39 -19.90
CA TYR A 40 15.04 -12.89 -20.32
C TYR A 40 15.97 -14.03 -20.76
N ARG A 41 16.07 -15.10 -19.95
CA ARG A 41 16.97 -16.24 -20.18
C ARG A 41 16.60 -17.06 -21.41
N PHE A 42 15.31 -17.34 -21.60
CA PHE A 42 14.80 -18.11 -22.73
C PHE A 42 14.54 -17.24 -23.97
N GLY A 43 14.75 -15.92 -23.88
CA GLY A 43 14.59 -14.99 -24.98
C GLY A 43 13.15 -14.95 -25.49
N GLU A 44 12.18 -15.12 -24.58
CA GLU A 44 10.76 -15.19 -24.90
C GLU A 44 10.29 -13.88 -25.53
N LYS A 45 9.59 -14.02 -26.65
CA LYS A 45 9.07 -12.89 -27.42
C LYS A 45 7.55 -12.99 -27.52
N SER A 46 6.89 -11.85 -27.60
CA SER A 46 5.45 -11.77 -27.79
C SER A 46 5.03 -12.48 -29.08
N ILE A 47 3.94 -13.24 -29.03
CA ILE A 47 3.35 -13.88 -30.20
C ILE A 47 2.75 -12.79 -31.09
N GLY A 48 3.28 -12.61 -32.31
CA GLY A 48 2.79 -11.60 -33.25
C GLY A 48 3.75 -11.28 -34.41
N GLN A 49 3.32 -10.40 -35.32
CA GLN A 49 4.09 -9.97 -36.49
C GLN A 49 5.35 -9.17 -36.11
N LEU A 50 5.38 -8.59 -34.91
CA LEU A 50 6.53 -7.89 -34.32
C LEU A 50 6.88 -8.50 -32.96
N PRO A 51 7.78 -9.49 -32.91
CA PRO A 51 8.11 -10.20 -31.67
C PRO A 51 8.97 -9.33 -30.76
N LEU A 52 8.34 -8.65 -29.80
CA LEU A 52 9.01 -7.84 -28.79
C LEU A 52 9.41 -8.72 -27.59
N PRO A 53 10.57 -8.45 -26.96
CA PRO A 53 11.00 -9.17 -25.77
C PRO A 53 10.03 -8.94 -24.61
N LEU A 54 9.45 -10.02 -24.07
CA LEU A 54 8.47 -9.94 -22.99
C LEU A 54 9.09 -9.51 -21.65
N TRP A 55 10.39 -9.72 -21.48
CA TRP A 55 11.09 -9.36 -20.25
C TRP A 55 11.06 -7.85 -19.96
N ILE A 56 10.94 -6.96 -20.97
CA ILE A 56 10.91 -5.51 -20.73
C ILE A 56 9.66 -5.11 -19.94
N PRO A 57 8.42 -5.33 -20.43
CA PRO A 57 7.23 -5.00 -19.65
C PRO A 57 7.15 -5.81 -18.34
N GLN A 58 7.56 -7.08 -18.35
CA GLN A 58 7.56 -7.91 -17.14
C GLN A 58 8.54 -7.41 -16.07
N SER A 59 9.71 -6.87 -16.46
CA SER A 59 10.68 -6.29 -15.52
C SER A 59 10.18 -4.99 -14.90
N VAL A 60 9.47 -4.15 -15.66
CA VAL A 60 8.84 -2.94 -15.11
C VAL A 60 7.77 -3.30 -14.08
N MET A 61 6.95 -4.32 -14.38
CA MET A 61 5.98 -4.84 -13.43
C MET A 61 6.64 -5.43 -12.17
N ALA A 62 7.71 -6.21 -12.34
CA ALA A 62 8.49 -6.76 -11.24
C ALA A 62 9.00 -5.66 -10.32
N LEU A 63 9.56 -4.59 -10.89
CA LEU A 63 10.04 -3.43 -10.15
C LEU A 63 8.93 -2.79 -9.31
N GLY A 64 7.74 -2.58 -9.91
CA GLY A 64 6.59 -2.01 -9.20
C GLY A 64 6.15 -2.84 -8.00
N ILE A 65 6.09 -4.16 -8.14
CA ILE A 65 5.69 -5.08 -7.06
C ILE A 65 6.76 -5.13 -5.96
N VAL A 66 8.05 -5.08 -6.32
CA VAL A 66 9.15 -4.99 -5.34
C VAL A 66 9.03 -3.70 -4.53
N VAL A 67 8.82 -2.56 -5.17
CA VAL A 67 8.63 -1.27 -4.47
C VAL A 67 7.40 -1.31 -3.57
N LEU A 68 6.28 -1.87 -4.04
CA LEU A 68 5.06 -2.05 -3.24
C LEU A 68 5.33 -2.93 -2.00
N THR A 69 6.07 -4.02 -2.17
CA THR A 69 6.45 -4.92 -1.07
C THR A 69 7.28 -4.16 -0.03
N VAL A 70 8.25 -3.36 -0.47
CA VAL A 70 9.06 -2.52 0.42
C VAL A 70 8.18 -1.51 1.17
N ALA A 71 7.19 -0.90 0.51
CA ALA A 71 6.27 0.03 1.17
C ALA A 71 5.44 -0.64 2.28
N PHE A 72 4.92 -1.86 2.04
CA PHE A 72 4.23 -2.62 3.08
C PHE A 72 5.15 -2.99 4.25
N VAL A 73 6.39 -3.38 3.96
CA VAL A 73 7.38 -3.73 5.00
C VAL A 73 7.78 -2.49 5.81
N ASP A 74 7.99 -1.33 5.17
CA ASP A 74 8.30 -0.07 5.87
C ASP A 74 7.18 0.31 6.83
N GLU A 75 5.93 0.30 6.36
CA GLU A 75 4.79 0.65 7.21
C GLU A 75 4.57 -0.39 8.31
N PHE A 76 4.74 -1.68 8.03
CA PHE A 76 4.68 -2.73 9.05
C PHE A 76 5.73 -2.51 10.15
N VAL A 77 6.99 -2.24 9.78
CA VAL A 77 8.07 -1.97 10.73
C VAL A 77 7.83 -0.68 11.51
N ARG A 78 7.29 0.35 10.86
CA ARG A 78 6.94 1.64 11.47
C ARG A 78 5.86 1.47 12.54
N VAL A 79 4.75 0.79 12.21
CA VAL A 79 3.66 0.51 13.16
C VAL A 79 4.16 -0.38 14.30
N LEU A 80 5.02 -1.36 13.99
CA LEU A 80 5.61 -2.25 14.99
C LEU A 80 6.52 -1.51 15.99
N ARG A 81 7.29 -0.52 15.53
CA ARG A 81 8.27 0.22 16.36
C ARG A 81 7.70 1.44 17.08
N CYS A 82 6.84 2.23 16.44
CA CYS A 82 6.43 3.54 16.95
C CYS A 82 4.97 3.61 17.44
N GLY A 83 4.09 2.68 17.04
CA GLY A 83 2.70 2.66 17.50
C GLY A 83 1.84 3.87 17.13
N THR A 84 2.37 4.82 16.35
CA THR A 84 1.66 5.99 15.81
C THR A 84 1.46 5.76 14.32
N PRO A 85 0.23 5.45 13.87
CA PRO A 85 -0.10 5.31 12.46
C PRO A 85 0.20 6.61 11.70
N SER A 86 0.72 6.50 10.47
CA SER A 86 0.96 7.68 9.62
C SER A 86 -0.33 8.22 8.98
N TYR A 87 -1.47 7.54 9.16
CA TYR A 87 -2.77 7.99 8.67
C TYR A 87 -3.36 9.02 9.65
N PRO A 88 -3.66 10.25 9.22
CA PRO A 88 -4.46 11.19 10.00
C PRO A 88 -5.78 10.51 10.38
N ASP A 89 -6.34 10.78 11.57
CA ASP A 89 -7.73 10.39 11.85
C ASP A 89 -8.59 11.22 10.87
N ASP A 90 -8.91 10.59 9.75
CA ASP A 90 -9.63 11.16 8.60
C ASP A 90 -10.94 11.81 9.03
N LEU A 91 -11.54 11.32 10.11
CA LEU A 91 -12.74 11.90 10.68
C LEU A 91 -12.50 13.20 11.46
N GLU A 92 -11.34 13.40 12.09
CA GLU A 92 -11.02 14.68 12.75
C GLU A 92 -10.89 15.79 11.70
N THR A 93 -10.24 15.51 10.57
CA THR A 93 -10.16 16.43 9.43
C THR A 93 -11.51 16.72 8.79
N LEU A 94 -12.38 15.71 8.64
CA LEU A 94 -13.72 15.91 8.09
C LEU A 94 -14.65 16.64 9.06
N GLU A 95 -14.50 16.44 10.37
CA GLU A 95 -15.24 17.18 11.41
C GLU A 95 -14.74 18.63 11.52
N GLU A 96 -13.46 18.88 11.30
CA GLU A 96 -12.85 20.21 11.28
C GLU A 96 -13.21 20.99 10.00
N GLU A 97 -13.30 20.31 8.86
CA GLU A 97 -13.73 20.88 7.58
C GLU A 97 -15.26 21.07 7.50
N ALA A 98 -16.04 20.21 8.16
CA ALA A 98 -17.49 20.37 8.31
C ALA A 98 -17.88 21.35 9.43
N ARG A 99 -16.93 21.75 10.30
CA ARG A 99 -17.16 22.81 11.28
C ARG A 99 -17.23 24.14 10.53
N PRO A 100 -18.37 24.85 10.55
CA PRO A 100 -18.48 26.15 9.89
C PRO A 100 -17.42 27.11 10.46
N PRO A 101 -16.80 27.98 9.63
CA PRO A 101 -15.75 28.86 10.09
C PRO A 101 -16.27 29.69 11.26
N ALA A 102 -15.54 29.64 12.39
CA ALA A 102 -15.85 30.38 13.59
C ALA A 102 -15.70 31.88 13.31
N GLY A 103 -16.73 32.50 12.75
CA GLY A 103 -16.70 33.89 12.30
C GLY A 103 -17.81 34.31 11.33
N ALA A 104 -18.93 33.60 11.23
CA ALA A 104 -20.12 34.19 10.61
C ALA A 104 -20.73 35.20 11.61
N PRO A 105 -20.68 36.53 11.35
CA PRO A 105 -21.28 37.50 12.25
C PRO A 105 -22.77 37.19 12.37
N GLY A 106 -23.23 37.14 13.62
CA GLY A 106 -24.60 36.82 13.98
C GLY A 106 -25.59 37.63 13.14
N GLY A 107 -26.51 36.91 12.50
CA GLY A 107 -27.74 37.48 12.00
C GLY A 107 -28.55 38.01 13.18
N GLU A 108 -28.34 39.28 13.51
CA GLU A 108 -29.30 40.05 14.29
C GLU A 108 -30.32 40.69 13.33
N ARG A 109 -31.51 40.06 13.33
CA ARG A 109 -32.85 40.58 12.99
C ARG A 109 -33.25 40.64 11.51
#